data_AF-A0A3N5ZMN6-F1
#
_entry.id   AF-A0A3N5ZMN6-F1
#
_cell.length_a   1.000
_cell.length_b   1.000
_cell.length_c   1.000
_cell.angle_alpha   90.00
_cell.angle_beta   90.00
_cell.angle_gamma   90.00
#
_symmetry.space_group_name_H-M   'P 1'
#
loop_
_entity.id
_entity.type
_entity.pdbx_description
1 polymer ?
#
loop_
_entity_poly.entity_id
_entity_poly.type
_entity_poly.pdbx_seq_one_letter_code
_entity_poly.pdbx_strand_id
1 'polypeptide(L)' 'MSPIIEIENLVHRFADGTLGLDGITLAIAEGAFVVLAG' A
#
# COMPACT_ATOMS: atom_id res chain seq x y z
N MET A 1 1.25 -16.82 10.25
CA MET A 1 1.21 -15.53 10.97
C MET A 1 0.47 -14.57 10.05
N SER A 2 -0.59 -13.91 10.53
CA SER A 2 -1.42 -13.03 9.69
C SER A 2 -0.87 -11.60 9.74
N PRO A 3 -0.86 -10.85 8.62
CA PRO A 3 -0.47 -9.45 8.63
C PRO A 3 -1.45 -8.61 9.46
N ILE A 4 -0.96 -7.54 10.09
CA ILE A 4 -1.80 -6.55 10.80
C ILE A 4 -2.28 -5.44 9.85
N ILE A 5 -1.56 -5.21 8.75
CA ILE A 5 -1.97 -4.36 7.64
C ILE A 5 -1.79 -5.14 6.35
N GLU A 6 -2.84 -5.17 5.54
CA GLU A 6 -2.85 -5.84 4.24
C GLU A 6 -3.48 -4.89 3.20
N ILE A 7 -2.76 -4.68 2.11
CA ILE A 7 -3.16 -3.91 0.94
C ILE A 7 -3.02 -4.84 -0.25
N GLU A 8 -4.10 -5.01 -1.02
CA GLU A 8 -4.11 -5.85 -2.20
C GLU A 8 -4.55 -5.04 -3.42
N ASN A 9 -3.72 -5.03 -4.47
CA ASN A 9 -4.00 -4.41 -5.77
C ASN A 9 -4.59 -2.99 -5.67
N LEU A 10 -4.07 -2.16 -4.76
CA LEU A 10 -4.54 -0.80 -4.56
C LEU A 10 -4.19 0.07 -5.76
N VAL A 11 -5.24 0.53 -6.44
CA VAL A 11 -5.17 1.51 -7.52
C VAL A 11 -5.87 2.77 -7.05
N HIS A 12 -5.21 3.92 -7.20
CA HIS A 12 -5.78 5.22 -6.87
C HIS A 12 -5.52 6.22 -7.98
N ARG A 13 -6.56 6.98 -8.34
CA ARG A 13 -6.48 8.14 -9.22
C ARG A 13 -6.98 9.38 -8.50
N PHE A 14 -6.27 10.48 -8.69
CA PHE A 14 -6.73 11.78 -8.24
C PHE A 14 -7.91 12.28 -9.08
N ALA A 15 -8.59 13.32 -8.60
CA ALA A 15 -9.78 13.86 -9.27
C ALA A 15 -9.50 14.39 -10.70
N ASP A 16 -8.25 14.74 -10.99
CA ASP A 16 -7.79 15.18 -12.32
C ASP A 16 -7.44 14.01 -13.27
N GLY A 17 -7.60 12.76 -12.81
CA GLY A 17 -7.29 11.55 -13.57
C GLY A 17 -5.85 11.05 -13.44
N THR A 18 -4.97 11.81 -12.78
CA THR A 18 -3.58 11.43 -12.54
C THR A 18 -3.53 10.12 -11.73
N LEU A 19 -2.70 9.18 -12.18
CA LEU A 19 -2.48 7.91 -11.48
C LEU A 19 -1.59 8.15 -10.26
N GLY A 20 -2.14 7.96 -9.06
CA GLY A 20 -1.43 8.15 -7.80
C GLY A 20 -0.84 6.87 -7.23
N LEU A 21 -1.57 5.76 -7.32
CA LEU A 21 -1.11 4.42 -6.93
C LEU A 21 -1.50 3.44 -8.04
N ASP A 22 -0.60 2.53 -8.40
CA ASP A 22 -0.80 1.56 -9.47
C ASP A 22 -0.55 0.15 -8.97
N GLY A 23 -1.64 -0.58 -8.67
CA GLY A 23 -1.59 -2.01 -8.34
C GLY A 23 -0.74 -2.35 -7.12
N ILE A 24 -0.71 -1.49 -6.10
CA ILE A 24 0.14 -1.69 -4.93
C ILE A 24 -0.37 -2.84 -4.08
N THR A 25 0.51 -3.80 -3.77
CA THR A 25 0.26 -4.89 -2.82
C THR A 25 1.33 -4.85 -1.73
N LEU A 26 0.91 -4.82 -0.47
CA LEU A 26 1.77 -4.69 0.70
C LEU A 26 1.18 -5.44 1.89
N ALA A 27 2.02 -6.18 2.61
CA ALA A 27 1.66 -6.81 3.88
C ALA A 27 2.65 -6.39 4.96
N ILE A 28 2.16 -5.94 6.11
CA ILE A 28 2.96 -5.56 7.28
C ILE A 28 2.62 -6.50 8.43
N ALA A 29 3.64 -7.18 8.95
CA ALA A 29 3.52 -8.06 10.10
C ALA A 29 3.45 -7.26 11.42
N GLU A 30 2.83 -7.85 12.44
CA GLU A 30 2.83 -7.29 13.79
C GLU A 30 4.27 -7.09 14.30
N GLY A 31 4.55 -5.92 14.89
CA GLY A 31 5.87 -5.55 15.41
C GLY A 31 6.90 -5.11 14.36
N ALA A 32 6.55 -5.11 13.07
CA ALA A 32 7.46 -4.65 12.02
C ALA A 32 7.65 -3.12 12.05
N PHE A 33 8.91 -2.68 11.87
CA PHE A 33 9.24 -1.29 11.61
C PHE A 33 9.41 -1.09 10.09
N VAL A 34 8.51 -0.32 9.48
CA VAL A 34 8.45 -0.13 8.03
C VAL A 34 8.66 1.35 7.70
N VAL A 35 9.53 1.62 6.71
CA VAL A 35 9.76 2.97 6.18
C VAL A 35 9.19 3.04 4.77
N LEU A 36 8.35 4.04 4.52
CA LEU A 36 7.96 4.43 3.17
C LEU A 36 8.90 5.55 2.72
N ALA A 37 9.65 5.33 1.65
CA ALA A 37 10.64 6.27 1.13
C ALA A 37 10.52 6.38 -0.40
N GLY A 38 10.72 7.59 -0.91
CA GLY A 38 10.58 7.97 -2.33
C GLY A 38 10.66 9.48 -2.50
#